data_AF-A0A519I395-F1
#
_entry.id   AF-A0A519I395-F1
#
_cell.length_a   1.000
_cell.length_b   1.000
_cell.length_c   1.000
_cell.angle_alpha   90.00
_cell.angle_beta   90.00
_cell.angle_gamma   90.00
#
_symmetry.space_group_name_H-M   'P 1'
#
loop_
_entity.id
_entity.type
_entity.pdbx_description
1 polymer ?
#
loop_
_entity_poly.entity_id
_entity_poly.type
_entity_poly.pdbx_seq_one_letter_code
_entity_poly.pdbx_strand_id
1 'polypeptide(L)'
;LLCALLPYPVDGCSITETYARLDFHTDEPFDKEAIQAGLTRLVGEAHPVGHRWISEEELDANPGLVRSMSVQPPRGLGRVRVLEVQGVDLQPCGGTHVSNTAEIGAVVITKIEKKSAKTRRVVLGFAP
;
A
#
# COMPACT_ATOMS: atom_id res chain seq x y z
N LEU A 1 -3.01 -2.69 0.76
CA LEU A 1 -3.73 -2.91 2.05
C LEU A 1 -3.55 -1.76 3.03
N LEU A 2 -2.32 -1.45 3.49
CA LEU A 2 -2.11 -0.32 4.41
C LEU A 2 -2.66 1.01 3.86
N CYS A 3 -2.47 1.30 2.57
CA CYS A 3 -3.04 2.48 1.91
C CYS A 3 -4.58 2.53 1.96
N ALA A 4 -5.26 1.38 1.98
CA ALA A 4 -6.72 1.34 2.10
C ALA A 4 -7.19 1.65 3.53
N LEU A 5 -6.37 1.33 4.54
CA LEU A 5 -6.67 1.60 5.96
C LEU A 5 -6.27 3.01 6.40
N LEU A 6 -5.24 3.58 5.78
CA LEU A 6 -4.65 4.85 6.16
C LEU A 6 -4.75 5.81 4.97
N PRO A 7 -5.68 6.78 5.00
CA PRO A 7 -5.96 7.67 3.87
C PRO A 7 -4.96 8.82 3.78
N TYR A 8 -3.67 8.53 3.94
CA TYR A 8 -2.57 9.50 3.88
C TYR A 8 -1.69 9.24 2.66
N PRO A 9 -1.08 10.28 2.07
CA PRO A 9 -0.04 10.12 1.08
C PRO A 9 1.14 9.32 1.62
N VAL A 10 1.88 8.67 0.73
CA VAL A 10 3.04 7.84 1.09
C VAL A 10 4.33 8.57 0.74
N ASP A 11 5.19 8.79 1.75
CA ASP A 11 6.52 9.38 1.63
C ASP A 11 7.57 8.34 1.22
N GLY A 12 7.32 7.06 1.47
CA GLY A 12 8.30 6.01 1.19
C GLY A 12 7.81 4.59 1.50
N CYS A 13 8.44 3.62 0.83
CA CYS A 13 8.17 2.20 0.98
C CYS A 13 9.49 1.44 0.95
N SER A 14 9.63 0.39 1.77
CA SER A 14 10.73 -0.56 1.68
C SER A 14 10.24 -1.93 2.13
N ILE A 15 10.56 -2.94 1.32
CA ILE A 15 10.18 -4.33 1.56
C ILE A 15 11.47 -5.14 1.51
N THR A 16 11.67 -5.98 2.52
CA THR A 16 12.78 -6.91 2.65
C THR A 16 12.22 -8.31 2.90
N GLU A 17 13.09 -9.31 2.95
CA GLU A 17 12.70 -10.68 3.27
C GLU A 17 12.06 -10.82 4.67
N THR A 18 12.49 -10.00 5.64
CA THR A 18 12.11 -10.19 7.05
C THR A 18 11.12 -9.13 7.56
N TYR A 19 11.03 -7.99 6.90
CA TYR A 19 10.11 -6.93 7.27
C TYR A 19 9.74 -6.03 6.08
N ALA A 20 8.62 -5.33 6.23
CA ALA A 20 8.22 -4.25 5.34
C ALA A 20 7.95 -2.98 6.15
N ARG A 21 8.07 -1.82 5.51
CA ARG A 21 7.68 -0.53 6.10
C ARG A 21 7.02 0.38 5.08
N LEU A 22 6.06 1.17 5.57
CA LEU A 22 5.45 2.26 4.82
C LEU A 22 5.50 3.55 5.64
N ASP A 23 5.89 4.64 4.99
CA ASP A 23 5.98 5.97 5.57
C ASP A 23 4.82 6.80 5.04
N PHE A 24 4.00 7.32 5.94
CA PHE A 24 2.83 8.13 5.63
C PHE A 24 3.05 9.59 5.97
N HIS A 25 2.64 10.47 5.06
CA HIS A 25 2.71 11.91 5.21
C HIS A 25 1.57 12.41 6.10
N THR A 26 1.81 12.45 7.41
CA THR A 26 0.84 12.91 8.42
C THR A 26 1.53 13.25 9.73
N ASP A 27 0.92 14.14 10.52
CA ASP A 27 1.22 14.35 11.93
C ASP A 27 0.23 13.67 12.88
N GLU A 28 -0.83 13.07 12.36
CA GLU A 28 -1.80 12.35 13.17
C GLU A 28 -1.17 11.11 13.83
N PRO A 29 -1.53 10.80 15.09
CA PRO A 29 -1.15 9.54 15.71
C PRO A 29 -1.90 8.38 15.05
N PHE A 30 -1.27 7.21 15.05
CA PHE A 30 -1.89 5.98 14.55
C PHE A 30 -2.27 5.07 15.72
N ASP A 31 -3.44 4.45 15.60
CA ASP A 31 -3.90 3.39 16.48
C ASP A 31 -3.36 2.05 15.95
N LYS A 32 -2.43 1.45 16.69
CA LYS A 32 -1.75 0.22 16.28
C LYS A 32 -2.73 -0.95 16.22
N GLU A 33 -3.58 -1.07 17.23
CA GLU A 33 -4.54 -2.15 17.38
C GLU A 33 -5.59 -2.09 16.27
N ALA A 34 -6.08 -0.89 15.95
CA ALA A 34 -7.03 -0.70 14.85
C ALA A 34 -6.42 -1.05 13.48
N ILE A 35 -5.19 -0.61 13.20
CA ILE A 35 -4.52 -0.95 11.93
C ILE A 35 -4.24 -2.45 11.86
N GLN A 36 -3.80 -3.07 12.96
CA GLN A 36 -3.57 -4.52 13.02
C GLN A 36 -4.86 -5.29 12.73
N ALA A 37 -5.96 -4.92 13.38
CA ALA A 37 -7.26 -5.55 13.16
C ALA A 37 -7.73 -5.39 11.70
N GLY A 38 -7.55 -4.19 11.13
CA GLY A 38 -7.85 -3.90 9.73
C GLY A 38 -7.03 -4.74 8.75
N LEU A 39 -5.72 -4.91 9.00
CA LEU A 39 -4.85 -5.76 8.18
C LEU A 39 -5.25 -7.23 8.27
N THR A 40 -5.45 -7.75 9.48
CA THR A 40 -5.89 -9.13 9.70
C THR A 40 -7.20 -9.40 8.95
N ARG A 41 -8.15 -8.46 9.03
CA ARG A 41 -9.42 -8.55 8.30
C ARG A 41 -9.19 -8.60 6.78
N LEU A 42 -8.46 -7.64 6.21
CA LEU A 42 -8.24 -7.58 4.75
C LEU A 42 -7.46 -8.78 4.19
N VAL A 43 -6.55 -9.36 4.98
CA VAL A 43 -5.87 -10.62 4.62
C VAL A 43 -6.86 -11.79 4.69
N GLY A 44 -7.65 -11.89 5.77
CA GLY A 44 -8.63 -12.96 5.97
C GLY A 44 -9.82 -12.93 5.01
N GLU A 45 -10.15 -11.77 4.43
CA GLU A 45 -11.19 -11.62 3.41
C GLU A 45 -10.80 -12.22 2.04
N ALA A 46 -9.53 -12.60 1.84
CA ALA A 46 -9.05 -13.31 0.66
C ALA A 46 -9.44 -12.64 -0.67
N HIS A 47 -9.18 -11.34 -0.79
CA HIS A 47 -9.48 -10.56 -1.99
C HIS A 47 -8.57 -10.99 -3.16
N PRO A 48 -9.12 -11.23 -4.35
CA PRO A 48 -8.32 -11.41 -5.56
C PRO A 48 -7.41 -10.21 -5.83
N VAL A 49 -6.17 -10.50 -6.22
CA VAL A 49 -5.16 -9.51 -6.58
C VAL A 49 -4.78 -9.73 -8.04
N GLY A 50 -5.05 -8.72 -8.85
CA GLY A 50 -4.79 -8.72 -10.27
C GLY A 50 -4.02 -7.49 -10.70
N HIS A 51 -3.55 -7.51 -11.95
CA HIS A 51 -3.04 -6.30 -12.58
C HIS A 51 -3.76 -6.08 -13.91
N ARG A 52 -3.89 -4.81 -14.29
CA ARG A 52 -4.35 -4.40 -15.62
C ARG A 52 -3.54 -3.20 -16.09
N TRP A 53 -3.67 -2.91 -17.38
CA TRP A 53 -3.09 -1.72 -17.98
C TRP A 53 -4.19 -0.67 -18.14
N ILE A 54 -3.88 0.56 -17.78
CA ILE A 54 -4.74 1.73 -18.02
C ILE A 54 -4.03 2.70 -18.95
N SER A 55 -4.80 3.56 -19.61
CA SER A 55 -4.20 4.64 -20.39
C SER A 55 -3.66 5.74 -19.46
N GLU A 56 -2.81 6.59 -20.02
CA GLU A 56 -2.32 7.77 -19.32
C GLU A 56 -3.45 8.77 -19.01
N GLU A 57 -4.44 8.88 -19.90
CA GLU A 57 -5.64 9.70 -19.72
C GLU A 57 -6.54 9.14 -18.61
N GLU A 58 -6.70 7.82 -18.49
CA GLU A 58 -7.43 7.20 -17.38
C GLU A 58 -6.73 7.48 -16.05
N LEU A 59 -5.40 7.47 -16.02
CA LEU A 59 -4.64 7.85 -14.82
C LEU A 59 -4.85 9.34 -14.48
N ASP A 60 -4.81 10.22 -15.47
CA ASP A 60 -4.98 11.66 -15.28
C ASP A 60 -6.40 12.02 -14.82
N ALA A 61 -7.40 11.28 -15.28
CA ALA A 61 -8.79 11.40 -14.81
C ALA A 61 -8.98 10.90 -13.37
N ASN A 62 -8.06 10.08 -12.86
CA ASN A 62 -8.13 9.48 -11.52
C ASN A 62 -6.86 9.77 -10.70
N PRO A 63 -6.57 11.04 -10.37
CA PRO A 63 -5.32 11.43 -9.72
C PRO A 63 -5.12 10.78 -8.34
N GLY A 64 -6.22 10.39 -7.66
CA GLY A 64 -6.16 9.69 -6.37
C GLY A 64 -5.54 8.29 -6.42
N LEU A 65 -5.33 7.70 -7.60
CA LEU A 65 -4.63 6.42 -7.77
C LEU A 65 -3.14 6.55 -7.41
N VAL A 66 -2.54 7.72 -7.65
CA VAL A 66 -1.14 7.97 -7.30
C VAL A 66 -1.06 8.48 -5.87
N ARG A 67 -0.73 7.57 -4.94
CA ARG A 67 -0.59 7.91 -3.52
C ARG A 67 0.84 8.23 -3.09
N SER A 68 1.83 7.85 -3.89
CA SER A 68 3.23 8.14 -3.62
C SER A 68 3.53 9.61 -3.89
N MET A 69 4.13 10.30 -2.92
CA MET A 69 4.57 11.69 -3.10
C MET A 69 5.90 11.79 -3.83
N SER A 70 6.71 10.73 -3.82
CA SER A 70 8.10 10.77 -4.30
C SER A 70 8.31 10.13 -5.66
N VAL A 71 7.36 9.30 -6.11
CA VAL A 71 7.50 8.51 -7.34
C VAL A 71 6.22 8.57 -8.13
N GLN A 72 6.30 9.09 -9.35
CA GLN A 72 5.25 9.02 -10.35
C GLN A 72 5.39 7.76 -11.19
N PRO A 73 4.30 7.15 -11.67
CA PRO A 73 4.37 6.07 -12.63
C PRO A 73 5.09 6.53 -13.91
N PRO A 74 5.89 5.68 -14.56
CA PRO A 74 6.57 6.05 -15.80
C PRO A 74 5.54 6.43 -16.87
N ARG A 75 5.80 7.53 -17.59
CA ARG A 75 4.96 8.09 -18.65
C ARG A 75 5.67 8.01 -20.00
N GLY A 76 4.92 8.19 -21.09
CA GLY A 76 5.43 8.16 -22.47
C GLY A 76 5.36 6.78 -23.13
N LEU A 77 4.83 5.76 -22.43
CA LEU A 77 4.62 4.42 -22.96
C LEU A 77 3.15 4.19 -23.41
N GLY A 78 2.27 5.19 -23.19
CA GLY A 78 0.86 5.14 -23.56
C GLY A 78 0.00 4.25 -22.67
N ARG A 79 0.60 3.56 -21.70
CA ARG A 79 -0.09 2.72 -20.72
C ARG A 79 0.66 2.65 -19.40
N VAL A 80 -0.10 2.53 -18.31
CA VAL A 80 0.39 2.42 -16.94
C VAL A 80 -0.14 1.13 -16.33
N ARG A 81 0.74 0.35 -15.68
CA ARG A 81 0.34 -0.87 -14.96
C ARG A 81 -0.25 -0.49 -13.61
N VAL A 82 -1.47 -0.91 -13.35
CA VAL A 82 -2.12 -0.81 -12.04
C VAL A 82 -2.34 -2.19 -11.45
N LEU A 83 -2.22 -2.25 -10.13
CA LEU A 83 -2.56 -3.38 -9.30
C LEU A 83 -3.92 -3.12 -8.69
N GLU A 84 -4.80 -4.10 -8.83
CA GLU A 84 -6.13 -4.10 -8.27
C GLU A 84 -6.17 -5.16 -7.17
N VAL A 85 -6.47 -4.72 -5.95
CA VAL A 85 -6.96 -5.59 -4.88
C VAL A 85 -8.48 -5.42 -4.89
N GLN A 86 -9.19 -6.43 -5.38
CA GLN A 86 -10.60 -6.29 -5.73
C GLN A 86 -11.43 -5.72 -4.57
N GLY A 87 -12.13 -4.62 -4.81
CA GLY A 87 -12.98 -3.96 -3.80
C GLY A 87 -12.24 -3.27 -2.65
N VAL A 88 -10.90 -3.24 -2.67
CA VAL A 88 -10.07 -2.69 -1.59
C VAL A 88 -9.22 -1.51 -2.05
N ASP A 89 -8.45 -1.66 -3.12
CA ASP A 89 -7.51 -0.62 -3.56
C ASP A 89 -7.11 -0.81 -5.02
N LEU A 90 -6.79 0.29 -5.69
CA LEU A 90 -6.29 0.33 -7.05
C LEU A 90 -5.12 1.31 -7.11
N GLN A 91 -3.93 0.83 -7.45
CA GLN A 91 -2.72 1.66 -7.42
C GLN A 91 -1.76 1.35 -8.57
N PRO A 92 -1.09 2.34 -9.16
CA PRO A 92 0.02 2.09 -10.08
C PRO A 92 1.16 1.37 -9.37
N CYS A 93 1.57 0.21 -9.86
CA CYS A 93 2.70 -0.54 -9.31
C CYS A 93 3.37 -1.43 -10.35
N GLY A 94 4.71 -1.40 -10.38
CA GLY A 94 5.54 -2.24 -11.25
C GLY A 94 6.04 -3.53 -10.61
N GLY A 95 5.77 -3.76 -9.32
CA GLY A 95 6.30 -4.90 -8.56
C GLY A 95 5.62 -6.23 -8.86
N THR A 96 6.19 -7.30 -8.29
CA THR A 96 5.57 -8.62 -8.20
C THR A 96 4.58 -8.65 -7.04
N HIS A 97 3.49 -9.42 -7.21
CA HIS A 97 2.43 -9.52 -6.22
C HIS A 97 1.91 -10.96 -6.16
N VAL A 98 1.38 -11.32 -4.99
CA VAL A 98 0.53 -12.50 -4.78
C VAL A 98 -0.75 -12.40 -5.61
N SER A 99 -1.44 -13.53 -5.81
CA SER A 99 -2.71 -13.56 -6.57
C SER A 99 -3.94 -13.37 -5.69
N ASN A 100 -3.79 -13.47 -4.38
CA ASN A 100 -4.84 -13.30 -3.39
C ASN A 100 -4.28 -12.71 -2.08
N THR A 101 -5.04 -11.86 -1.37
CA THR A 101 -4.55 -11.26 -0.12
C THR A 101 -4.29 -12.28 0.99
N ALA A 102 -4.94 -13.45 0.97
CA ALA A 102 -4.68 -14.51 1.94
C ALA A 102 -3.28 -15.14 1.79
N GLU A 103 -2.69 -15.10 0.59
CA GLU A 103 -1.33 -15.60 0.34
C GLU A 103 -0.23 -14.79 1.05
N ILE A 104 -0.55 -13.57 1.50
CA ILE A 104 0.37 -12.74 2.30
C ILE A 104 0.74 -13.46 3.61
N GLY A 105 -0.16 -14.29 4.13
CA GLY A 105 -0.01 -14.92 5.43
C GLY A 105 -0.15 -13.94 6.59
N ALA A 106 0.23 -14.39 7.79
CA ALA A 106 0.10 -13.59 8.99
C ALA A 106 1.14 -12.46 9.01
N VAL A 107 0.66 -11.23 9.18
CA VAL A 107 1.49 -10.03 9.31
C VAL A 107 1.18 -9.32 10.63
N VAL A 108 2.22 -8.83 11.27
CA VAL A 108 2.12 -8.11 12.55
C VAL A 108 2.73 -6.72 12.45
N ILE A 109 2.08 -5.72 13.03
CA ILE A 109 2.67 -4.39 13.20
C ILE A 109 3.69 -4.49 14.33
N THR A 110 4.96 -4.47 13.98
CA THR A 110 6.04 -4.53 14.97
C THR A 110 6.24 -3.17 15.63
N LYS A 111 6.11 -2.09 14.86
CA LYS A 111 6.37 -0.73 15.34
C LYS A 111 5.59 0.33 14.57
N ILE A 112 5.20 1.39 15.28
CA ILE A 112 4.79 2.66 14.68
C ILE A 112 5.75 3.74 15.17
N GLU A 113 6.33 4.52 14.25
CA GLU A 113 7.35 5.52 14.57
C GLU A 113 6.97 6.91 14.05
N LYS A 114 7.21 7.95 14.86
CA LYS A 114 7.31 9.31 14.37
C LYS A 114 8.71 9.54 13.79
N LYS A 115 8.82 9.62 12.47
CA LYS A 115 10.11 9.83 11.78
C LYS A 115 10.47 11.30 11.64
N SER A 116 9.46 12.16 11.49
CA SER A 116 9.61 13.61 11.36
C SER A 116 8.35 14.31 11.89
N ALA A 117 8.27 15.64 11.74
CA ALA A 117 7.04 16.38 12.05
C ALA A 117 5.83 15.80 11.28
N LYS A 118 6.00 15.55 9.97
CA LYS A 118 4.94 15.14 9.03
C LYS A 118 5.09 13.71 8.49
N THR A 119 5.90 12.87 9.12
CA THR A 119 6.05 11.46 8.69
C THR A 119 5.79 10.51 9.85
N ARG A 120 4.86 9.58 9.64
CA ARG A 120 4.60 8.43 10.53
C ARG A 120 4.91 7.14 9.77
N ARG A 121 5.71 6.26 10.36
CA ARG A 121 6.12 4.98 9.77
C ARG A 121 5.38 3.84 10.43
N VAL A 122 4.85 2.93 9.63
CA VAL A 122 4.33 1.63 10.08
C VAL A 122 5.33 0.57 9.63
N VAL A 123 5.80 -0.25 10.57
CA VAL A 123 6.70 -1.39 10.32
C VAL A 123 5.93 -2.68 10.52
N LEU A 124 5.99 -3.55 9.53
CA LEU A 124 5.38 -4.87 9.51
C LEU A 124 6.46 -5.94 9.64
N GLY A 125 6.23 -6.93 10.48
CA GLY A 125 6.95 -8.20 10.46
C GLY A 125 6.08 -9.29 9.81
N PHE A 126 6.73 -10.21 9.11
CA PHE A 126 6.10 -11.41 8.59
C PHE A 126 6.16 -12.49 9.68
N ALA A 127 5.02 -13.01 10.10
CA ALA A 127 5.00 -14.14 11.02
C ALA A 127 5.37 -15.42 10.24
N PRO A 128 6.21 -16.30 10.82
CA PRO A 128 6.55 -17.58 10.21
C PRO A 128 5.36 -18.54 10.13
#